data_AF-A0A821PS28-F1
#
_entry.id   AF-A0A821PS28-F1
#
_cell.length_a   1.000
_cell.length_b   1.000
_cell.length_c   1.000
_cell.angle_alpha   90.00
_cell.angle_beta   90.00
_cell.angle_gamma   90.00
#
_symmetry.space_group_name_H-M   'P 1'
#
loop_
_entity.id
_entity.type
_entity.pdbx_description
1 polymer ?
#
loop_
_entity_poly.entity_id
_entity_poly.type
_entity_poly.pdbx_seq_one_letter_code
_entity_poly.pdbx_strand_id
1 'polypeptide(L)'
;MTSPMEATNARGVLPCIDEPGRKAIFKISVIHDPSYAVWFNGEIQRTESLDDRRTLSHFTPTLKMSTYLLALIVAPRSDFACLLDRIISSKNIKSRVCRSIDILPQLTYAAEVAYRILEFFNTYFDIDYPLPKIVHFALPDFSGEAMENY
;
A
#
# COMPACT_ATOMS: atom_id res chain seq x y z
N MET A 1 5.55 -11.54 -1.44
CA MET A 1 4.41 -11.75 -2.36
C MET A 1 3.69 -10.44 -2.55
N THR A 2 3.45 -10.07 -3.80
CA THR A 2 2.56 -8.98 -4.22
C THR A 2 1.68 -9.51 -5.35
N SER A 3 0.46 -9.00 -5.46
CA SER A 3 -0.48 -9.44 -6.48
C SER A 3 -0.97 -8.23 -7.28
N PRO A 4 -0.50 -8.04 -8.53
CA PRO A 4 -1.08 -7.03 -9.41
C PRO A 4 -2.49 -7.46 -9.78
N MET A 5 -3.48 -6.67 -9.35
CA MET A 5 -4.90 -6.99 -9.54
C MET A 5 -5.44 -6.49 -10.88
N GLU A 6 -4.75 -5.54 -11.52
CA GLU A 6 -5.11 -5.02 -12.83
C GLU A 6 -4.76 -6.02 -13.95
N ALA A 7 -5.61 -6.18 -14.99
CA ALA A 7 -6.96 -5.60 -15.13
C ALA A 7 -8.07 -6.43 -14.48
N THR A 8 -7.87 -7.75 -14.40
CA THR A 8 -8.90 -8.71 -13.97
C THR A 8 -8.31 -9.89 -13.20
N ASN A 9 -7.25 -9.62 -12.41
CA ASN A 9 -6.57 -10.64 -11.62
C ASN A 9 -7.12 -10.77 -10.19
N ALA A 10 -7.95 -9.82 -9.74
CA ALA A 10 -8.52 -9.88 -8.39
C ALA A 10 -9.37 -11.15 -8.17
N ARG A 11 -10.00 -11.67 -9.24
CA ARG A 11 -10.74 -12.94 -9.23
C ARG A 11 -9.88 -14.16 -8.88
N GLY A 12 -8.56 -14.07 -9.04
CA GLY A 12 -7.61 -15.12 -8.66
C GLY A 12 -7.26 -15.09 -7.16
N VAL A 13 -7.61 -14.01 -6.46
CA VAL A 13 -7.26 -13.80 -5.05
C VAL A 13 -8.47 -13.91 -4.14
N LEU A 14 -9.62 -13.39 -4.59
CA LEU A 14 -10.88 -13.50 -3.86
C LEU A 14 -12.08 -13.66 -4.82
N PRO A 15 -13.17 -14.31 -4.39
CA PRO A 15 -14.41 -14.33 -5.16
C PRO A 15 -14.98 -12.91 -5.29
N CYS A 16 -14.94 -12.32 -6.49
CA CYS A 16 -15.47 -10.98 -6.75
C CYS A 16 -16.02 -10.80 -8.17
N ILE A 17 -16.84 -9.76 -8.37
CA ILE A 17 -17.19 -9.27 -9.70
C ILE A 17 -16.05 -8.35 -10.15
N ASP A 18 -15.13 -8.92 -10.92
CA ASP A 18 -13.87 -8.28 -11.29
C ASP A 18 -14.02 -7.44 -12.57
N GLU A 19 -14.78 -6.36 -12.43
CA GLU A 19 -15.07 -5.36 -13.46
C GLU A 19 -14.88 -3.95 -12.89
N PRO A 20 -14.17 -3.02 -13.59
CA PRO A 20 -13.85 -1.70 -13.04
C PRO A 20 -15.07 -0.86 -12.62
N GLY A 21 -16.22 -1.04 -13.28
CA GLY A 21 -17.47 -0.34 -12.93
C GLY A 21 -18.12 -0.81 -11.62
N ARG A 22 -17.71 -1.97 -11.08
CA ARG A 22 -18.26 -2.54 -9.86
C ARG A 22 -17.34 -2.24 -8.69
N LYS A 23 -17.76 -1.30 -7.84
CA LYS A 23 -16.98 -0.82 -6.68
C LYS A 23 -17.53 -1.35 -5.37
N ALA A 24 -16.64 -1.70 -4.45
CA ALA A 24 -16.99 -2.20 -3.12
C ALA A 24 -16.10 -1.58 -2.04
N ILE A 25 -16.53 -1.74 -0.78
CA ILE A 25 -15.71 -1.47 0.40
C ILE A 25 -15.13 -2.80 0.85
N PHE A 26 -13.81 -2.90 0.90
CA PHE A 26 -13.12 -4.13 1.27
C PHE A 26 -12.70 -4.08 2.72
N LYS A 27 -13.10 -5.09 3.48
CA LYS A 27 -12.68 -5.31 4.86
C LYS A 27 -12.00 -6.67 4.93
N ILE A 28 -10.68 -6.67 5.05
CA ILE A 28 -9.88 -7.89 5.05
C ILE A 28 -9.17 -8.10 6.38
N SER A 29 -8.79 -9.34 6.63
CA SER A 29 -7.86 -9.70 7.70
C SER A 29 -6.93 -10.77 7.16
N VAL A 30 -5.66 -10.72 7.55
CA VAL A 30 -4.61 -11.56 6.98
C VAL A 30 -3.94 -12.32 8.10
N ILE A 31 -3.92 -13.65 7.99
CA ILE A 31 -3.11 -14.52 8.83
C ILE A 31 -1.74 -14.63 8.19
N HIS A 32 -0.68 -14.34 8.94
CA HIS A 32 0.70 -14.40 8.47
C HIS A 32 1.65 -14.80 9.59
N ASP A 33 2.85 -15.24 9.22
CA ASP A 33 3.92 -15.52 10.18
C ASP A 33 4.42 -14.20 10.83
N PRO A 34 4.72 -14.17 12.14
CA PRO A 34 5.24 -12.99 12.83
C PRO A 34 6.57 -12.45 12.27
N SER A 35 7.33 -13.22 11.50
CA SER A 35 8.54 -12.74 10.82
C SER A 35 8.23 -11.89 9.55
N TYR A 36 6.98 -11.90 9.09
CA TYR A 36 6.54 -11.14 7.93
C TYR A 36 5.78 -9.88 8.33
N ALA A 37 5.97 -8.82 7.53
CA ALA A 37 5.14 -7.64 7.54
C ALA A 37 4.07 -7.74 6.43
N VAL A 38 2.91 -7.18 6.74
CA VAL A 38 1.75 -7.18 5.85
C VAL A 38 1.25 -5.75 5.65
N TRP A 39 0.90 -5.42 4.41
CA TRP A 39 0.29 -4.15 4.04
C TRP A 39 -0.89 -4.38 3.13
N PHE A 40 -1.89 -3.52 3.32
CA PHE A 40 -3.09 -3.46 2.51
C PHE A 40 -3.40 -1.99 2.21
N ASN A 41 -4.36 -1.71 1.34
CA ASN A 41 -4.90 -0.36 1.11
C ASN A 41 -5.31 0.32 2.44
N GLY A 42 -5.94 -0.46 3.34
CA GLY A 42 -6.29 -0.02 4.69
C GLY A 42 -5.12 0.05 5.68
N GLU A 43 -5.30 0.72 6.81
CA GLU A 43 -4.35 0.70 7.93
C GLU A 43 -4.54 -0.55 8.78
N ILE A 44 -3.48 -1.06 9.41
CA ILE A 44 -3.65 -2.09 10.45
C ILE A 44 -4.40 -1.44 11.62
N GLN A 45 -5.61 -1.93 11.90
CA GLN A 45 -6.42 -1.50 13.03
C GLN A 45 -6.00 -2.21 14.31
N ARG A 46 -5.74 -3.52 14.22
CA ARG A 46 -5.26 -4.33 15.35
C ARG A 46 -4.60 -5.61 14.85
N THR A 47 -3.79 -6.20 15.72
CA THR A 47 -3.08 -7.45 15.46
C THR A 47 -3.26 -8.38 16.65
N GLU A 48 -3.59 -9.64 16.37
CA GLU A 48 -3.86 -10.68 17.37
C GLU A 48 -2.88 -11.85 17.15
N SER A 49 -2.25 -12.34 18.22
CA SER A 49 -1.46 -13.57 18.15
C SER A 49 -2.40 -14.77 18.25
N LEU A 50 -2.37 -15.65 17.25
CA LEU A 50 -3.14 -16.90 17.26
C LEU A 50 -2.32 -18.03 17.90
N ASP A 51 -1.02 -18.08 17.60
CA ASP A 51 -0.01 -18.93 18.22
C ASP A 51 1.41 -18.44 17.86
N ASP A 52 2.45 -19.19 18.25
CA ASP A 52 3.86 -18.86 18.03
C ASP A 52 4.28 -18.64 16.57
N ARG A 53 3.49 -19.11 15.60
CA ARG A 53 3.77 -19.00 14.15
C ARG A 53 2.70 -18.26 13.37
N ARG A 54 1.62 -17.82 14.00
CA ARG A 54 0.48 -17.22 13.30
C ARG A 54 -0.01 -15.97 14.01
N THR A 55 -0.05 -14.89 13.25
CA THR A 55 -0.57 -13.59 13.64
C THR A 55 -1.69 -13.21 12.70
N LEU A 56 -2.82 -12.73 13.25
CA LEU A 56 -3.95 -12.19 12.50
C LEU A 56 -3.91 -10.66 12.54
N SER A 57 -3.70 -10.04 11.40
CA SER A 57 -3.75 -8.58 11.25
C SER A 57 -5.08 -8.15 10.63
N HIS A 58 -5.82 -7.30 11.34
CA HIS A 58 -7.09 -6.72 10.90
C HIS A 58 -6.85 -5.33 10.31
N PHE A 59 -7.37 -5.08 9.11
CA PHE A 59 -7.24 -3.79 8.45
C PHE A 59 -8.52 -2.96 8.55
N THR A 60 -8.37 -1.63 8.53
CA THR A 60 -9.49 -0.71 8.37
C THR A 60 -10.15 -0.93 7.00
N PRO A 61 -11.48 -0.73 6.86
CA PRO A 61 -12.14 -0.80 5.57
C PRO A 61 -11.56 0.20 4.56
N THR A 62 -11.51 -0.18 3.28
CA THR A 62 -11.13 0.73 2.20
C THR A 62 -12.21 1.78 1.93
N LEU A 63 -11.88 2.82 1.16
CA LEU A 63 -12.92 3.58 0.46
C LEU A 63 -13.61 2.69 -0.59
N LYS A 64 -14.77 3.14 -1.08
CA LYS A 64 -15.46 2.47 -2.18
C LYS A 64 -14.61 2.55 -3.44
N MET A 65 -14.03 1.44 -3.85
CA MET A 65 -13.07 1.37 -4.97
C MET A 65 -13.29 0.11 -5.81
N SER A 66 -12.69 0.09 -6.99
CA SER A 66 -12.74 -1.05 -7.92
C SER A 66 -11.76 -2.15 -7.48
N THR A 67 -12.01 -3.40 -7.88
CA THR A 67 -11.18 -4.57 -7.49
C THR A 67 -9.73 -4.47 -7.95
N TYR A 68 -9.47 -3.86 -9.11
CA TYR A 68 -8.11 -3.69 -9.65
C TYR A 68 -7.21 -2.78 -8.78
N LEU A 69 -7.81 -1.93 -7.92
CA LEU A 69 -7.06 -1.04 -7.02
C LEU A 69 -6.62 -1.74 -5.73
N LEU A 70 -7.07 -2.97 -5.47
CA LEU A 70 -6.63 -3.74 -4.30
C LEU A 70 -5.13 -3.99 -4.36
N ALA A 71 -4.44 -3.76 -3.24
CA ALA A 71 -3.05 -4.10 -3.04
C ALA A 71 -2.88 -4.85 -1.73
N LEU A 72 -2.32 -6.05 -1.80
CA LEU A 72 -1.88 -6.82 -0.65
C LEU A 72 -0.39 -7.13 -0.83
N ILE A 73 0.41 -6.77 0.17
CA ILE A 73 1.85 -6.99 0.19
C ILE A 73 2.19 -7.78 1.45
N VAL A 74 2.92 -8.87 1.27
CA VAL A 74 3.45 -9.70 2.35
C VAL A 74 4.95 -9.90 2.10
N ALA A 75 5.80 -9.41 3.00
CA ALA A 75 7.26 -9.47 2.84
C ALA A 75 7.96 -9.79 4.18
N PRO A 76 9.13 -10.46 4.17
CA PRO A 76 9.92 -10.66 5.37
C PRO A 76 10.30 -9.31 6.00
N ARG A 77 10.19 -9.19 7.32
CA ARG A 77 10.58 -7.95 8.04
C ARG A 77 12.08 -7.64 7.91
N SER A 78 12.91 -8.67 7.78
CA SER A 78 14.36 -8.53 7.57
C SER A 78 14.70 -7.86 6.24
N ASP A 79 13.82 -7.98 5.25
CA ASP A 79 14.10 -7.67 3.85
C ASP A 79 13.32 -6.44 3.41
N PHE A 80 12.70 -5.67 4.31
CA PHE A 80 11.85 -4.55 3.92
C PHE A 80 11.88 -3.41 4.93
N ALA A 81 12.20 -2.21 4.46
CA ALA A 81 12.25 -0.99 5.23
C ALA A 81 11.46 0.13 4.54
N CYS A 82 10.78 0.95 5.33
CA CYS A 82 10.14 2.18 4.87
C CYS A 82 10.90 3.37 5.41
N LEU A 83 11.29 4.32 4.54
CA LEU A 83 11.79 5.60 5.01
C LEU A 83 10.64 6.44 5.59
N LEU A 84 10.99 7.21 6.63
CA LEU A 84 10.08 7.97 7.49
C LEU A 84 9.16 8.93 6.73
N ASP A 85 7.99 9.14 7.34
CA ASP A 85 6.93 10.04 6.91
C ASP A 85 7.45 11.46 6.63
N ARG A 86 7.53 11.87 5.37
CA ARG A 86 7.51 13.31 5.06
C ARG A 86 6.07 13.78 5.17
N ILE A 87 5.85 14.72 6.09
CA ILE A 87 4.54 15.30 6.34
C ILE A 87 4.34 16.46 5.36
N ILE A 88 3.33 16.35 4.49
CA ILE A 88 2.94 17.46 3.61
C ILE A 88 2.10 18.46 4.41
N SER A 89 2.64 19.69 4.48
CA SER A 89 2.29 20.77 5.40
C SER A 89 0.79 21.11 5.50
N SER A 90 0.04 21.07 4.40
CA SER A 90 -1.34 21.56 4.41
C SER A 90 -2.32 20.67 5.17
N LYS A 91 -2.07 19.34 5.28
CA LYS A 91 -3.07 18.37 5.80
C LYS A 91 -2.50 17.16 6.55
N ASN A 92 -1.24 17.18 6.95
CA ASN A 92 -0.59 16.05 7.64
C ASN A 92 -0.59 14.72 6.84
N ILE A 93 -0.49 14.80 5.52
CA ILE A 93 -0.44 13.61 4.66
C ILE A 93 0.91 12.91 4.87
N LYS A 94 0.87 11.63 5.20
CA LYS A 94 2.05 10.79 5.39
C LYS A 94 2.51 10.20 4.08
N SER A 95 3.62 10.70 3.52
CA SER A 95 4.26 10.09 2.34
C SER A 95 5.39 9.16 2.75
N ARG A 96 5.33 7.91 2.27
CA ARG A 96 6.32 6.86 2.54
C ARG A 96 6.83 6.24 1.25
N VAL A 97 8.08 5.84 1.26
CA VAL A 97 8.64 4.93 0.25
C VAL A 97 9.25 3.74 0.97
N CYS A 98 8.85 2.55 0.55
CA CYS A 98 9.27 1.29 1.12
C CYS A 98 9.95 0.40 0.08
N ARG A 99 11.03 -0.26 0.48
CA ARG A 99 11.78 -1.22 -0.34
C ARG A 99 12.62 -2.14 0.52
N SER A 100 13.20 -3.15 -0.13
CA SER A 100 14.33 -3.91 0.38
C SER A 100 15.48 -3.05 0.92
N ILE A 101 16.06 -3.54 2.02
CA ILE A 101 16.98 -2.81 2.90
C ILE A 101 18.35 -2.54 2.26
N ASP A 102 18.68 -3.25 1.19
CA ASP A 102 19.94 -3.17 0.44
C ASP A 102 20.10 -1.87 -0.36
N ILE A 103 19.03 -1.11 -0.60
CA ILE A 103 19.08 0.13 -1.40
C ILE A 103 18.48 1.37 -0.71
N LEU A 104 18.61 1.45 0.62
CA LEU A 104 18.15 2.60 1.41
C LEU A 104 18.62 3.98 0.90
N PRO A 105 19.86 4.19 0.42
CA PRO A 105 20.29 5.50 -0.09
C PRO A 105 19.44 6.03 -1.26
N GLN A 106 19.00 5.14 -2.15
CA GLN A 106 18.17 5.46 -3.30
C GLN A 106 16.74 5.86 -2.90
N LEU A 107 16.26 5.38 -1.74
CA LEU A 107 14.91 5.69 -1.25
C LEU A 107 14.76 7.16 -0.86
N THR A 108 15.82 7.84 -0.41
CA THR A 108 15.75 9.25 -0.02
C THR A 108 15.36 10.14 -1.19
N TYR A 109 15.96 9.91 -2.36
CA TYR A 109 15.62 10.64 -3.58
C TYR A 109 14.18 10.37 -4.00
N ALA A 110 13.76 9.10 -4.02
CA ALA A 110 12.39 8.73 -4.36
C ALA A 110 11.35 9.38 -3.43
N ALA A 111 11.61 9.41 -2.12
CA ALA A 111 10.73 10.05 -1.13
C ALA A 111 10.64 11.57 -1.33
N GLU A 112 11.77 12.23 -1.66
CA GLU A 112 11.78 13.65 -1.97
C GLU A 112 10.97 13.96 -3.24
N VAL A 113 11.18 13.20 -4.31
CA VAL A 113 10.45 13.38 -5.57
C VAL A 113 8.95 13.13 -5.38
N ALA A 114 8.57 12.05 -4.69
CA ALA A 114 7.17 11.76 -4.39
C ALA A 114 6.48 12.89 -3.61
N TYR A 115 7.17 13.44 -2.60
CA TYR A 115 6.68 14.61 -1.85
C TYR A 115 6.45 15.81 -2.78
N ARG A 116 7.45 16.16 -3.60
CA ARG A 116 7.38 17.36 -4.46
C ARG A 116 6.32 17.25 -5.56
N ILE A 117 6.15 16.06 -6.13
CA ILE A 117 5.09 15.79 -7.12
C ILE A 117 3.72 15.95 -6.48
N LEU A 118 3.52 15.41 -5.27
CA LEU A 118 2.24 15.50 -4.58
C LEU A 118 1.89 16.95 -4.20
N GLU A 119 2.87 17.71 -3.69
CA GLU A 119 2.71 19.13 -3.41
C GLU A 119 2.41 19.94 -4.69
N PHE A 120 3.14 19.67 -5.77
CA PHE A 120 2.91 20.31 -7.07
C PHE A 120 1.48 20.09 -7.57
N PHE A 121 0.99 18.85 -7.58
CA PHE A 121 -0.35 18.56 -8.10
C PHE A 121 -1.47 19.07 -7.21
N ASN A 122 -1.28 19.08 -5.87
CA ASN A 122 -2.22 19.73 -4.97
C ASN A 122 -2.39 21.21 -5.33
N THR A 123 -1.29 21.93 -5.56
CA THR A 123 -1.33 23.34 -5.95
C THR A 123 -1.83 23.56 -7.38
N TYR A 124 -1.36 22.75 -8.33
CA TYR A 124 -1.64 22.93 -9.75
C TYR A 124 -3.12 22.71 -10.08
N PHE A 125 -3.72 21.66 -9.51
CA PHE A 125 -5.13 21.35 -9.73
C PHE A 125 -6.07 22.02 -8.73
N ASP A 126 -5.54 22.67 -7.68
CA ASP A 126 -6.31 23.19 -6.53
C ASP A 126 -7.21 22.10 -5.90
N ILE A 127 -6.69 20.87 -5.87
CA ILE A 127 -7.36 19.70 -5.32
C ILE A 127 -6.37 19.00 -4.39
N ASP A 128 -6.65 19.02 -3.10
CA ASP A 128 -5.85 18.28 -2.14
C ASP A 128 -5.99 16.77 -2.33
N TYR A 129 -4.88 16.06 -2.18
CA TYR A 129 -4.88 14.62 -2.12
C TYR A 129 -5.85 14.10 -1.04
N PRO A 130 -6.78 13.19 -1.38
CA PRO A 130 -7.95 12.91 -0.55
C PRO A 130 -7.69 11.91 0.59
N LEU A 131 -6.51 11.28 0.64
CA LEU A 131 -6.18 10.23 1.60
C LEU A 131 -5.19 10.71 2.67
N PRO A 132 -5.21 10.12 3.88
CA PRO A 132 -4.32 10.51 4.98
C PRO A 132 -2.85 10.09 4.75
N LYS A 133 -2.59 9.20 3.78
CA LYS A 133 -1.25 8.71 3.47
C LYS A 133 -1.11 8.30 2.01
N ILE A 134 0.12 8.26 1.53
CA ILE A 134 0.53 7.62 0.29
C ILE A 134 1.77 6.78 0.57
N VAL A 135 1.81 5.55 0.06
CA VAL A 135 2.93 4.62 0.28
C VAL A 135 3.37 4.03 -1.05
N HIS A 136 4.60 4.30 -1.44
CA HIS A 136 5.21 3.73 -2.64
C HIS A 136 6.01 2.49 -2.27
N PHE A 137 5.65 1.34 -2.85
CA PHE A 137 6.40 0.09 -2.69
C PHE A 137 7.24 -0.16 -3.93
N ALA A 138 8.57 -0.11 -3.79
CA ALA A 138 9.48 -0.41 -4.88
C ALA A 138 9.92 -1.87 -4.77
N LEU A 139 9.39 -2.71 -5.66
CA LEU A 139 9.56 -4.16 -5.67
C LEU A 139 10.56 -4.56 -6.77
N PRO A 140 11.46 -5.54 -6.53
CA PRO A 140 12.47 -5.94 -7.52
C PRO A 140 11.85 -6.63 -8.76
N ASP A 141 10.81 -7.44 -8.56
CA ASP A 141 10.20 -8.29 -9.60
C ASP A 141 8.75 -7.86 -9.92
N PHE A 142 8.51 -6.56 -10.08
CA PHE A 142 7.20 -6.07 -10.53
C PHE A 142 7.15 -6.05 -12.06
N SER A 143 6.20 -6.80 -12.65
CA SER A 143 6.09 -6.93 -14.11
C SER A 143 5.46 -5.70 -14.80
N GLY A 144 4.76 -4.85 -14.04
CA GLY A 144 4.36 -3.51 -14.48
C GLY A 144 5.45 -2.49 -14.15
N GLU A 145 5.41 -1.30 -14.76
CA GLU A 145 6.32 -0.23 -14.39
C GLU A 145 5.99 0.34 -12.99
N ALA A 146 4.70 0.60 -12.75
CA ALA A 146 4.13 1.05 -11.48
C ALA A 146 2.62 0.73 -11.44
N MET A 147 1.98 0.91 -10.29
CA MET A 147 0.53 0.74 -10.14
C MET A 147 -0.05 1.72 -9.11
N GLU A 148 -1.19 2.34 -9.40
CA GLU A 148 -1.84 3.41 -8.62
C GLU A 148 -2.85 2.90 -7.58
N ASN A 149 -2.51 1.81 -6.88
CA ASN A 149 -3.36 1.28 -5.82
C ASN A 149 -3.73 2.33 -4.77
N TYR A 150 -4.99 2.28 -4.31
CA TYR A 150 -5.62 3.30 -3.44
C TYR A 150 -5.27 3.19 -1.96
#